data_AF-A0A6V7KTT0-F1
#
_entry.id   AF-A0A6V7KTT0-F1
#
_cell.length_a   1.000
_cell.length_b   1.000
_cell.length_c   1.000
_cell.angle_alpha   90.00
_cell.angle_beta   90.00
_cell.angle_gamma   90.00
#
_symmetry.space_group_name_H-M   'P 1'
#
loop_
_entity.id
_entity.type
_entity.pdbx_description
1 polymer ?
#
loop_
_entity_poly.entity_id
_entity_poly.type
_entity_poly.pdbx_seq_one_letter_code
_entity_poly.pdbx_strand_id
1 'polypeptide(L)' 'GRLVLSKYLEMLGERVVYYDTDSVILVTRPSDVEPRSGNALEEMTDELAGYSVDIHITNFVSGGPKL' A
#
# COMPACT_ATOMS: atom_id res chain seq x y z
N GLY A 1 12.43 -7.03 -3.55
CA GLY A 1 13.10 -6.14 -4.52
C GLY A 1 12.04 -5.49 -5.38
N ARG A 2 12.11 -5.62 -6.72
CA ARG A 2 11.13 -4.99 -7.63
C ARG A 2 10.01 -5.93 -8.13
N LEU A 3 10.33 -7.22 -8.27
CA LEU A 3 9.40 -8.24 -8.78
C LEU A 3 8.17 -8.44 -7.87
N VAL A 4 8.36 -8.34 -6.56
CA VAL A 4 7.28 -8.51 -5.58
C VAL A 4 6.31 -7.33 -5.66
N LEU A 5 6.83 -6.10 -5.56
CA LEU A 5 6.03 -4.89 -5.70
C LEU A 5 5.25 -4.86 -7.02
N SER A 6 5.88 -5.21 -8.15
CA SER A 6 5.19 -5.26 -9.44
C SER A 6 3.98 -6.22 -9.44
N LYS A 7 4.08 -7.39 -8.80
CA LYS A 7 2.93 -8.31 -8.64
C LYS A 7 1.80 -7.68 -7.83
N TYR A 8 2.13 -6.97 -6.74
CA TYR A 8 1.14 -6.26 -5.94
C TYR A 8 0.49 -5.11 -6.72
N LEU A 9 1.27 -4.38 -7.52
CA LEU A 9 0.74 -3.31 -8.38
C LEU A 9 -0.24 -3.86 -9.44
N GLU A 10 0.06 -5.00 -10.06
CA GLU A 10 -0.86 -5.66 -10.99
C GLU A 10 -2.16 -6.10 -10.30
N MET A 11 -2.08 -6.59 -9.06
CA MET A 11 -3.24 -7.01 -8.27
C MET A 11 -4.09 -5.83 -7.77
N LEU A 12 -3.45 -4.75 -7.33
CA LEU A 12 -4.11 -3.57 -6.76
C LEU A 12 -4.67 -2.64 -7.84
N GLY A 13 -4.07 -2.63 -9.03
CA GLY A 13 -4.53 -1.90 -10.20
C GLY A 13 -4.75 -0.42 -9.94
N GLU A 14 -5.92 0.09 -10.32
CA GLU A 14 -6.29 1.51 -10.23
C GLU A 14 -6.45 2.04 -8.80
N ARG A 15 -6.40 1.18 -7.79
CA ARG A 15 -6.48 1.60 -6.38
C ARG A 15 -5.18 2.24 -5.89
N VAL A 16 -4.06 2.00 -6.56
CA VAL A 16 -2.76 2.54 -6.17
C VAL A 16 -2.66 4.01 -6.55
N VAL A 17 -2.47 4.88 -5.57
CA VAL A 17 -2.27 6.33 -5.78
C VAL A 17 -0.81 6.74 -5.71
N TYR A 18 0.03 5.94 -5.07
CA TYR A 18 1.46 6.15 -4.99
C TYR A 18 2.16 4.83 -4.68
N TYR A 19 3.38 4.66 -5.17
CA TYR A 19 4.26 3.56 -4.77
C TYR A 19 5.72 4.02 -4.77
N ASP A 20 6.53 3.40 -3.92
CA ASP A 20 7.98 3.56 -3.82
C ASP A 20 8.63 2.16 -3.77
N THR A 21 9.96 2.10 -3.69
CA THR A 21 10.84 0.92 -3.65
C THR A 21 10.21 -0.37 -3.10
N ASP A 22 9.51 -0.28 -1.98
CA ASP A 22 8.88 -1.39 -1.26
C ASP A 22 7.53 -1.03 -0.59
N SER A 23 6.96 0.15 -0.86
CA SER A 23 5.70 0.61 -0.24
C SER A 23 4.67 1.04 -1.29
N VAL A 24 3.40 0.92 -0.93
CA VAL A 24 2.26 1.36 -1.75
C VAL A 24 1.28 2.13 -0.89
N ILE A 25 0.67 3.16 -1.47
CA ILE A 25 -0.46 3.86 -0.90
C ILE A 25 -1.65 3.59 -1.82
N LEU A 26 -2.74 3.13 -1.22
CA LEU A 26 -3.94 2.74 -1.94
C LEU A 26 -5.16 3.48 -1.42
N VAL A 27 -6.14 3.65 -2.31
CA VAL A 27 -7.48 4.12 -1.96
C VAL A 27 -8.34 2.91 -1.63
N THR A 28 -8.96 2.95 -0.46
CA THR A 28 -9.93 1.96 0.01
C THR A 28 -11.33 2.58 -0.03
N ARG A 29 -12.29 1.84 -0.54
CA ARG A 29 -13.73 2.12 -0.40
C ARG A 29 -14.33 1.07 0.55
N PRO A 30 -15.47 1.36 1.21
CA PRO A 30 -16.09 0.42 2.15
C PRO A 30 -16.40 -0.98 1.57
N SER A 31 -16.53 -1.10 0.25
CA SER A 31 -16.78 -2.37 -0.46
C SER A 31 -15.51 -3.09 -0.92
N ASP A 32 -14.34 -2.46 -0.80
CA ASP A 32 -13.11 -3.01 -1.31
C ASP A 32 -12.56 -4.08 -0.37
N VAL A 33 -11.94 -5.10 -0.96
CA VAL A 33 -11.20 -6.10 -0.18
C VAL A 33 -9.84 -5.52 0.17
N GLU A 34 -9.53 -5.49 1.47
CA GLU A 34 -8.20 -5.13 1.94
C GLU A 34 -7.17 -6.14 1.43
N PRO A 35 -6.01 -5.68 0.92
CA PRO A 35 -4.95 -6.59 0.52
C PRO A 35 -4.49 -7.41 1.71
N ARG A 36 -4.13 -8.68 1.47
CA ARG A 36 -3.59 -9.54 2.52
C ARG A 36 -2.28 -8.96 3.02
N SER A 37 -2.26 -8.58 4.30
CA SER A 37 -1.04 -8.20 5.01
C SER A 37 -0.49 -9.35 5.83
N GLY A 38 0.83 -9.47 5.92
CA GLY A 38 1.50 -10.50 6.72
C GLY A 38 2.96 -10.18 7.03
N ASN A 39 3.61 -11.01 7.85
CA ASN A 39 4.94 -10.74 8.40
C ASN A 39 6.06 -11.60 7.77
N ALA A 40 5.78 -12.34 6.70
CA ALA A 40 6.79 -13.14 5.99
C ALA A 40 7.63 -12.27 5.02
N LEU A 41 8.81 -12.77 4.61
CA LEU A 41 9.83 -12.06 3.81
C LEU A 41 9.39 -11.60 2.40
N GLU A 42 8.14 -11.79 2.01
CA GLU A 42 7.57 -11.40 0.70
C GLU A 42 6.13 -10.88 0.81
N GLU A 43 5.64 -10.67 2.03
CA GLU A 43 4.30 -10.15 2.31
C GLU A 43 4.35 -8.64 2.49
N MET A 44 3.30 -7.95 2.07
CA MET A 44 3.12 -6.54 2.41
C MET A 44 2.63 -6.46 3.86
N THR A 45 3.10 -5.47 4.60
CA THR A 45 2.63 -5.15 5.95
C THR A 45 1.80 -3.89 5.92
N ASP A 46 0.84 -3.77 6.84
CA ASP A 46 0.19 -2.48 7.11
C ASP A 46 1.12 -1.63 8.01
N GLU A 47 1.71 -0.58 7.43
CA GLU A 47 2.59 0.35 8.16
C GLU A 47 1.87 1.15 9.24
N LEU A 48 0.54 1.32 9.13
CA LEU A 48 -0.26 2.09 10.05
C LEU A 48 -0.73 1.26 11.26
N ALA A 49 -0.76 -0.07 11.14
CA ALA A 49 -1.19 -0.99 12.20
C ALA A 49 -0.39 -0.83 13.52
N GLY A 50 0.85 -0.33 13.45
CA GLY A 50 1.68 -0.05 14.63
C GLY A 50 1.24 1.16 15.46
N TYR A 51 0.40 2.05 14.92
CA TYR A 51 -0.03 3.27 15.60
C TYR A 51 -1.40 3.12 16.28
N SER A 52 -2.38 2.51 15.59
CA SER A 52 -3.72 2.21 16.12
C SER A 52 -4.49 1.27 15.18
N VAL A 53 -5.58 0.68 15.68
CA VAL A 53 -6.54 -0.09 14.87
C VAL A 53 -7.38 0.87 14.01
N ASP A 54 -7.71 0.46 12.79
CA ASP A 54 -8.61 1.14 11.84
C ASP A 54 -8.25 2.60 11.52
N ILE A 55 -6.95 2.91 11.45
CA ILE A 55 -6.49 4.22 11.00
C ILE A 55 -6.18 4.21 9.50
N HIS A 56 -6.58 5.29 8.84
CA HIS A 56 -6.35 5.49 7.41
C HIS A 56 -5.82 6.89 7.17
N ILE A 57 -4.96 7.02 6.15
CA ILE A 57 -4.56 8.32 5.64
C ILE A 57 -5.80 8.96 4.98
N THR A 58 -6.26 10.10 5.53
CA THR A 58 -7.41 10.84 4.97
C THR A 58 -7.01 11.87 3.91
N ASN A 59 -5.76 12.33 3.96
CA ASN A 59 -5.20 13.29 3.01
C ASN A 59 -3.75 12.91 2.70
N PHE A 60 -3.43 12.83 1.42
CA PHE A 60 -2.07 12.54 0.93
C PHE A 60 -1.67 13.57 -0.12
N VAL A 61 -0.43 14.07 -0.03
CA VAL A 61 0.19 14.98 -1.00
C VAL A 61 1.56 14.43 -1.34
N SER A 62 1.84 14.22 -2.63
CA SER A 62 3.18 13.88 -3.11
C SER A 62 3.82 15.07 -3.82
N GLY A 63 5.11 15.31 -3.56
CA GLY A 63 5.89 16.37 -4.21
C GLY A 63 6.41 16.00 -5.60
N GLY A 64 5.93 14.91 -6.19
CA GLY A 64 6.53 14.24 -7.34
C GLY A 64 7.23 12.93 -6.94
N PRO A 65 7.82 12.20 -7.91
CA PRO A 65 8.59 11.00 -7.63
C PRO A 65 9.73 11.32 -6.65
N LYS A 66 9.98 10.44 -5.67
CA LYS A 66 11.24 10.48 -4.91
C LYS A 66 12.40 10.43 -5.91
N LEU A 67 13.22 11.49 -5.92
CA LEU A 67 14.43 11.60 -6.75
C LEU A 67 15.49 10.61 -6.30
#